data_AF-Q54NP9-F1
#
_entry.id   AF-Q54NP9-F1
#
_cell.length_a   1.000
_cell.length_b   1.000
_cell.length_c   1.000
_cell.angle_alpha   90.00
_cell.angle_beta   90.00
_cell.angle_gamma   90.00
#
_symmetry.space_group_name_H-M   'P 1'
#
loop_
_entity.id
_entity.type
_entity.pdbx_description
1 polymer ?
#
loop_
_entity_poly.entity_id
_entity_poly.type
_entity_poly.pdbx_seq_one_letter_code
_entity_poly.pdbx_strand_id
1 'polypeptide(L)'
;METSKIISMSSAMTLVHFSLSILLFIASIMIFNAKNVIHFNSFTMIILSFWMIFTGLHGWRHFDQYYFMYTYAGRGVFYFFTGLLVWGSNETEFYSTVVSLLFLLFGLAGMGLGLFSSYEPPRPLLGPVDFVPYRQKEIALASQADFMDDSPPPSQQNSTFTI
;
A
#
# COMPACT_ATOMS: atom_id res chain seq x y z
N MET A 1 -7.88 28.12 -6.02
CA MET A 1 -8.76 26.97 -5.70
C MET A 1 -8.44 25.89 -6.71
N GLU A 2 -7.35 25.13 -6.51
CA GLU A 2 -6.98 24.03 -7.41
C GLU A 2 -7.57 22.72 -6.89
N THR A 3 -8.81 22.45 -7.28
CA THR A 3 -9.50 21.17 -7.03
C THR A 3 -9.19 20.13 -8.11
N SER A 4 -7.97 20.07 -8.65
CA SER A 4 -7.64 19.18 -9.80
C SER A 4 -6.60 18.09 -9.55
N LYS A 5 -6.02 17.96 -8.35
CA LYS A 5 -5.37 16.70 -7.94
C LYS A 5 -6.39 15.76 -7.28
N ILE A 6 -7.51 15.48 -7.97
CA ILE A 6 -8.66 14.79 -7.37
C ILE A 6 -8.30 13.37 -6.91
N ILE A 7 -7.39 12.65 -7.59
CA ILE A 7 -6.85 11.37 -7.11
C ILE A 7 -5.42 11.24 -7.64
N SER A 8 -4.41 11.10 -6.77
CA SER A 8 -3.05 10.77 -7.22
C SER A 8 -3.02 9.36 -7.83
N MET A 9 -2.15 9.09 -8.82
CA MET A 9 -2.01 7.73 -9.39
C MET A 9 -1.74 6.68 -8.29
N SER A 10 -0.99 7.05 -7.24
CA SER A 10 -0.75 6.23 -6.06
C SER A 10 -2.04 5.91 -5.28
N SER A 11 -2.91 6.90 -5.06
CA SER A 11 -4.23 6.71 -4.43
C SER A 11 -5.15 5.82 -5.26
N ALA A 12 -5.16 5.99 -6.59
CA ALA A 12 -5.93 5.14 -7.50
C ALA A 12 -5.47 3.68 -7.45
N MET A 13 -4.15 3.44 -7.42
CA MET A 13 -3.59 2.10 -7.27
C MET A 13 -3.95 1.47 -5.92
N THR A 14 -3.89 2.22 -4.81
CA THR A 14 -4.35 1.70 -3.51
C THR A 14 -5.83 1.33 -3.54
N LEU A 15 -6.68 2.10 -4.22
CA LEU A 15 -8.09 1.76 -4.38
C LEU A 15 -8.28 0.44 -5.13
N VAL A 16 -7.58 0.25 -6.26
CA VAL A 16 -7.62 -1.02 -7.03
C VAL A 16 -7.19 -2.21 -6.16
N HIS A 17 -6.12 -2.05 -5.39
CA HIS A 17 -5.61 -3.04 -4.45
C HIS A 17 -6.59 -3.38 -3.32
N PHE A 18 -7.28 -2.37 -2.81
CA PHE A 18 -8.33 -2.57 -1.81
C PHE A 18 -9.55 -3.30 -2.40
N SER A 19 -9.98 -2.94 -3.62
CA SER A 19 -11.04 -3.65 -4.34
C SER A 19 -10.67 -5.11 -4.62
N LEU A 20 -9.42 -5.41 -4.98
CA LEU A 20 -8.93 -6.79 -5.11
C LEU A 20 -9.01 -7.56 -3.78
N SER A 21 -8.73 -6.88 -2.66
CA SER A 21 -8.82 -7.50 -1.33
C SER A 21 -10.27 -7.86 -0.96
N ILE A 22 -11.23 -7.02 -1.32
CA ILE A 22 -12.67 -7.32 -1.20
C ILE A 22 -13.05 -8.51 -2.10
N LEU A 23 -12.57 -8.52 -3.35
CA LEU A 23 -12.81 -9.64 -4.28
C LEU A 23 -12.29 -10.97 -3.72
N LEU A 24 -11.09 -10.97 -3.12
CA LEU A 24 -10.51 -12.15 -2.47
C LEU A 24 -11.34 -12.60 -1.27
N PHE A 25 -11.85 -11.66 -0.47
CA PHE A 25 -12.72 -11.99 0.65
C PHE A 25 -14.00 -12.70 0.16
N ILE A 26 -14.67 -12.16 -0.86
CA ILE A 26 -15.84 -12.79 -1.49
C ILE A 26 -15.48 -14.17 -2.05
N ALA A 27 -14.33 -14.27 -2.73
CA ALA A 27 -13.84 -15.53 -3.26
C ALA A 27 -13.63 -16.60 -2.19
N SER A 28 -13.03 -16.21 -1.08
CA SER A 28 -12.76 -17.12 0.04
C SER A 28 -14.05 -17.67 0.65
N ILE A 29 -15.13 -16.87 0.72
CA ILE A 29 -16.44 -17.32 1.19
C ILE A 29 -17.07 -18.31 0.20
N MET A 30 -17.00 -18.02 -1.10
CA MET A 30 -17.52 -18.92 -2.14
C MET A 30 -16.80 -20.27 -2.11
N ILE A 31 -15.46 -20.26 -2.03
CA ILE A 31 -14.63 -21.46 -1.97
C ILE A 31 -14.86 -22.22 -0.66
N PHE A 32 -15.08 -21.52 0.47
CA PHE A 32 -15.43 -22.18 1.74
C PHE A 32 -16.76 -22.95 1.68
N ASN A 33 -17.73 -22.45 0.91
CA ASN A 33 -19.03 -23.10 0.72
C ASN A 33 -19.00 -24.21 -0.35
N ALA A 34 -17.95 -24.27 -1.19
CA ALA A 34 -17.77 -25.34 -2.16
C ALA A 34 -17.43 -26.65 -1.42
N LYS A 35 -18.32 -27.64 -1.52
CA LYS A 35 -18.29 -28.89 -0.71
C LYS A 35 -17.03 -29.75 -0.85
N ASN A 36 -16.20 -29.51 -1.87
CA ASN A 36 -15.05 -30.34 -2.21
C ASN A 36 -13.69 -29.68 -1.95
N VAL A 37 -13.62 -28.51 -1.29
CA VAL A 37 -12.35 -27.79 -1.14
C VAL A 37 -11.71 -27.99 0.23
N ILE A 38 -10.36 -28.04 0.24
CA ILE A 38 -9.54 -28.04 1.44
C ILE A 38 -9.83 -26.77 2.27
N HIS A 39 -10.63 -26.92 3.34
CA HIS A 39 -11.03 -25.81 4.23
C HIS A 39 -9.86 -24.96 4.72
N PHE A 40 -8.66 -25.54 4.86
CA PHE A 40 -7.45 -24.83 5.27
C PHE A 40 -7.06 -23.71 4.29
N ASN A 41 -7.15 -23.94 2.98
CA ASN A 41 -6.83 -22.92 1.98
C ASN A 41 -7.84 -21.78 2.04
N SER A 42 -9.14 -22.10 2.17
CA SER A 42 -10.21 -21.10 2.31
C SER A 42 -10.04 -20.25 3.56
N PHE A 43 -9.74 -20.88 4.71
CA PHE A 43 -9.48 -20.16 5.96
C PHE A 43 -8.26 -19.24 5.85
N THR A 44 -7.19 -19.73 5.22
CA THR A 44 -5.99 -18.93 4.96
C THR A 44 -6.31 -17.71 4.09
N MET A 45 -7.10 -17.89 3.02
CA MET A 45 -7.54 -16.78 2.16
C MET A 45 -8.40 -15.76 2.91
N ILE A 46 -9.29 -16.21 3.81
CA ILE A 46 -10.08 -15.32 4.67
C ILE A 46 -9.14 -14.46 5.52
N ILE A 47 -8.18 -15.07 6.23
CA ILE A 47 -7.21 -14.33 7.06
C ILE A 47 -6.41 -13.33 6.22
N LEU A 48 -5.89 -13.75 5.07
CA LEU A 48 -5.11 -12.90 4.17
C LEU A 48 -5.94 -11.71 3.67
N SER A 49 -7.22 -11.93 3.34
CA SER A 49 -8.10 -10.86 2.88
C SER A 49 -8.42 -9.84 4.00
N PHE A 50 -8.71 -10.30 5.21
CA PHE A 50 -8.88 -9.42 6.37
C PHE A 50 -7.62 -8.63 6.66
N TRP A 51 -6.46 -9.30 6.59
CA TRP A 51 -5.18 -8.65 6.81
C TRP A 51 -4.94 -7.54 5.77
N MET A 52 -5.20 -7.79 4.49
CA MET A 52 -5.08 -6.79 3.43
C MET A 52 -6.02 -5.61 3.58
N ILE A 53 -7.29 -5.88 3.92
CA ILE A 53 -8.28 -4.82 4.21
C ILE A 53 -7.80 -3.98 5.39
N PHE A 54 -7.36 -4.62 6.48
CA PHE A 54 -6.88 -3.92 7.66
C PHE A 54 -5.63 -3.09 7.37
N THR A 55 -4.64 -3.62 6.63
CA THR A 55 -3.45 -2.87 6.24
C THR A 55 -3.79 -1.68 5.34
N GLY A 56 -4.80 -1.81 4.46
CA GLY A 56 -5.28 -0.71 3.62
C GLY A 56 -5.98 0.42 4.40
N LEU A 57 -6.72 0.07 5.47
CA LEU A 57 -7.49 1.03 6.27
C LEU A 57 -6.67 1.64 7.43
N HIS A 58 -5.85 0.84 8.10
CA HIS A 58 -5.17 1.21 9.35
C HIS A 58 -3.65 1.05 9.30
N GLY A 59 -3.09 0.43 8.26
CA GLY A 59 -1.65 0.15 8.19
C GLY A 59 -0.78 1.40 8.22
N TRP A 60 -1.31 2.58 7.88
CA TRP A 60 -0.58 3.85 7.90
C TRP A 60 -0.14 4.26 9.30
N ARG A 61 -0.89 3.87 10.35
CA ARG A 61 -0.51 4.13 11.75
C ARG A 61 0.67 3.27 12.20
N HIS A 62 0.86 2.13 11.55
CA HIS A 62 1.89 1.15 11.85
C HIS A 62 2.80 0.96 10.62
N PHE A 63 3.11 2.07 9.94
CA PHE A 63 3.84 2.04 8.67
C PHE A 63 5.16 1.28 8.77
N ASP A 64 5.90 1.40 9.87
CA ASP A 64 7.18 0.70 10.04
C ASP A 64 7.02 -0.84 10.07
N GLN A 65 5.93 -1.32 10.66
CA GLN A 65 5.62 -2.76 10.72
C GLN A 65 5.09 -3.29 9.38
N TYR A 66 4.35 -2.46 8.66
CA TYR A 66 3.74 -2.82 7.37
C TYR A 66 4.48 -2.24 6.17
N TYR A 67 5.72 -1.75 6.33
CA TYR A 67 6.45 -1.04 5.28
C TYR A 67 6.49 -1.83 3.96
N PHE A 68 6.72 -3.14 4.06
CA PHE A 68 6.69 -4.06 2.93
C PHE A 68 5.37 -3.98 2.15
N MET A 69 4.23 -3.94 2.83
CA MET A 69 2.90 -3.80 2.24
C MET A 69 2.62 -2.39 1.71
N TYR A 70 3.47 -1.41 2.02
CA TYR A 70 3.46 -0.07 1.44
C TYR A 70 4.51 0.11 0.33
N THR A 71 5.08 -0.98 -0.19
CA THR A 71 5.92 -0.97 -1.40
C THR A 71 5.20 -1.68 -2.54
N TYR A 72 5.40 -1.24 -3.79
CA TYR A 72 4.85 -1.95 -4.95
C TYR A 72 5.39 -3.38 -5.04
N ALA A 73 6.69 -3.56 -4.78
CA ALA A 73 7.33 -4.87 -4.80
C ALA A 73 6.72 -5.80 -3.75
N GLY A 74 6.60 -5.34 -2.49
CA GLY A 74 6.07 -6.17 -1.43
C GLY A 74 4.58 -6.51 -1.62
N ARG A 75 3.76 -5.55 -2.08
CA ARG A 75 2.39 -5.84 -2.51
C ARG A 75 2.35 -6.85 -3.66
N GLY A 76 3.24 -6.71 -4.64
CA GLY A 76 3.33 -7.62 -5.78
C GLY A 76 3.66 -9.05 -5.35
N VAL A 77 4.67 -9.22 -4.50
CA VAL A 77 5.03 -10.52 -3.92
C VAL A 77 3.82 -11.12 -3.19
N PHE A 78 3.13 -10.32 -2.38
CA PHE A 78 1.96 -10.77 -1.63
C PHE A 78 0.82 -11.23 -2.55
N TYR A 79 0.48 -10.46 -3.58
CA TYR A 79 -0.55 -10.85 -4.55
C TYR A 79 -0.17 -12.10 -5.32
N PHE A 80 1.09 -12.21 -5.71
CA PHE A 80 1.59 -13.37 -6.44
C PHE A 80 1.40 -14.67 -5.63
N PHE A 81 1.84 -14.68 -4.36
CA PHE A 81 1.64 -15.83 -3.48
C PHE A 81 0.17 -16.12 -3.18
N THR A 82 -0.65 -15.07 -3.02
CA THR A 82 -2.09 -15.23 -2.87
C THR A 82 -2.71 -15.91 -4.10
N GLY A 83 -2.29 -15.51 -5.31
CA GLY A 83 -2.71 -16.13 -6.56
C GLY A 83 -2.33 -17.60 -6.64
N LEU A 84 -1.12 -17.96 -6.21
CA LEU A 84 -0.68 -19.36 -6.11
C LEU A 84 -1.52 -20.18 -5.11
N LEU A 85 -1.85 -19.60 -3.95
CA LEU A 85 -2.70 -20.26 -2.95
C LEU A 85 -4.12 -20.52 -3.47
N VAL A 86 -4.74 -19.52 -4.09
CA VAL A 86 -6.06 -19.66 -4.73
C VAL A 86 -5.99 -20.72 -5.83
N TRP A 87 -4.96 -20.69 -6.67
CA TRP A 87 -4.78 -21.66 -7.76
C TRP A 87 -4.60 -23.09 -7.25
N GLY A 88 -3.74 -23.30 -6.25
CA GLY A 88 -3.49 -24.62 -5.67
C GLY A 88 -4.67 -25.19 -4.87
N SER A 89 -5.65 -24.35 -4.50
CA SER A 89 -6.89 -24.78 -3.85
C SER A 89 -7.96 -25.28 -4.80
N ASN A 90 -7.70 -25.30 -6.10
CA ASN A 90 -8.74 -25.39 -7.11
C ASN A 90 -8.96 -26.82 -7.61
N GLU A 91 -10.14 -27.39 -7.34
CA GLU A 91 -10.74 -28.40 -8.22
C GLU A 91 -11.63 -27.69 -9.25
N THR A 92 -11.00 -27.05 -10.24
CA THR A 92 -11.63 -26.58 -11.51
C THR A 92 -12.90 -25.71 -11.42
N GLU A 93 -13.01 -24.80 -10.45
CA GLU A 93 -14.05 -23.76 -10.52
C GLU A 93 -13.58 -22.57 -11.40
N PHE A 94 -14.47 -22.08 -12.28
CA PHE A 94 -14.18 -20.93 -13.15
C PHE A 94 -13.83 -19.68 -12.33
N TYR A 95 -14.57 -19.44 -11.24
CA TYR A 95 -14.43 -18.25 -10.42
C TYR A 95 -13.07 -18.17 -9.70
N SER A 96 -12.64 -19.26 -9.06
CA SER A 96 -11.32 -19.37 -8.42
C SER A 96 -10.19 -19.24 -9.44
N THR A 97 -10.37 -19.73 -10.67
CA THR A 97 -9.40 -19.56 -11.77
C THR A 97 -9.25 -18.09 -12.17
N VAL A 98 -10.36 -17.35 -12.29
CA VAL A 98 -10.30 -15.92 -12.60
C VAL A 98 -9.62 -15.14 -11.47
N VAL A 99 -9.96 -15.44 -10.22
CA VAL A 99 -9.35 -14.78 -9.06
C VAL A 99 -7.85 -15.09 -8.98
N SER A 100 -7.43 -16.35 -9.16
CA SER A 100 -6.01 -16.69 -9.13
C SER A 100 -5.23 -15.97 -10.23
N LEU A 101 -5.76 -15.93 -11.45
CA LEU A 101 -5.15 -15.20 -12.57
C LEU A 101 -5.02 -13.70 -12.30
N LEU A 102 -6.08 -13.07 -11.76
CA LEU A 102 -6.00 -11.65 -11.37
C LEU A 102 -4.88 -11.42 -10.36
N PHE A 103 -4.82 -12.20 -9.29
CA PHE A 103 -3.80 -12.06 -8.26
C PHE A 103 -2.38 -12.33 -8.77
N LEU A 104 -2.21 -13.32 -9.66
CA LEU A 104 -0.92 -13.58 -10.32
C LEU A 104 -0.49 -12.40 -11.20
N LEU A 105 -1.38 -11.87 -12.03
CA LEU A 105 -1.09 -10.74 -12.92
C LEU A 105 -0.78 -9.45 -12.15
N PHE A 106 -1.60 -9.14 -11.13
CA PHE A 106 -1.33 -7.99 -10.25
C PHE A 106 -0.05 -8.19 -9.43
N GLY A 107 0.27 -9.43 -9.07
CA GLY A 107 1.52 -9.77 -8.40
C GLY A 107 2.75 -9.49 -9.27
N LEU A 108 2.74 -10.00 -10.51
CA LEU A 108 3.79 -9.75 -11.49
C LEU A 108 3.92 -8.26 -11.82
N ALA A 109 2.81 -7.56 -12.04
CA ALA A 109 2.81 -6.13 -12.30
C ALA A 109 3.35 -5.32 -11.11
N GLY A 110 2.93 -5.65 -9.88
CA GLY A 110 3.40 -4.98 -8.67
C GLY A 110 4.90 -5.19 -8.43
N MET A 111 5.40 -6.42 -8.62
CA MET A 111 6.83 -6.71 -8.54
C MET A 111 7.61 -5.93 -9.61
N GLY A 112 7.13 -5.92 -10.86
CA GLY A 112 7.74 -5.16 -11.94
C GLY A 112 7.81 -3.65 -11.64
N LEU A 113 6.70 -3.05 -11.19
CA LEU A 113 6.66 -1.64 -10.82
C LEU A 113 7.59 -1.32 -9.66
N GLY A 114 7.69 -2.20 -8.65
CA GLY A 114 8.55 -1.97 -7.48
C GLY A 114 10.04 -2.18 -7.75
N LEU A 115 10.40 -3.07 -8.67
CA LEU A 115 11.80 -3.34 -9.01
C LEU A 115 12.35 -2.37 -10.06
N PHE A 116 11.52 -1.93 -11.00
CA PHE A 116 11.97 -1.15 -12.16
C PHE A 116 11.53 0.32 -12.16
N SER A 117 10.71 0.78 -11.21
CA SER A 117 10.21 2.16 -11.21
C SER A 117 10.34 2.87 -9.87
N SER A 118 10.64 4.17 -9.93
CA SER A 118 10.65 5.11 -8.81
C SER A 118 9.27 5.75 -8.58
N TYR A 119 8.20 4.95 -8.58
CA TYR A 119 6.86 5.47 -8.31
C TYR A 119 6.71 5.91 -6.85
N GLU A 120 5.89 6.96 -6.62
CA GLU A 120 5.46 7.33 -5.28
C GLU A 120 4.86 6.10 -4.56
N PRO A 121 5.29 5.82 -3.33
CA PRO A 121 4.75 4.69 -2.58
C PRO A 121 3.22 4.80 -2.45
N PRO A 122 2.52 3.66 -2.42
CA PRO A 122 1.09 3.62 -2.20
C PRO A 122 0.64 4.48 -1.02
N ARG A 123 -0.25 5.45 -1.27
CA ARG A 123 -0.87 6.25 -0.22
C ARG A 123 -1.97 5.45 0.47
N PRO A 124 -2.18 5.63 1.79
CA PRO A 124 -3.29 5.01 2.48
C PRO A 124 -4.64 5.55 1.97
N LEU A 125 -5.68 4.70 2.04
CA LEU A 125 -7.05 5.10 1.68
C LEU A 125 -7.66 6.01 2.74
N LEU A 126 -7.43 5.68 4.01
CA LEU A 126 -7.80 6.48 5.16
C LEU A 126 -6.50 6.90 5.82
N GLY A 127 -6.15 8.18 5.73
CA GLY A 127 -4.91 8.71 6.29
C GLY A 127 -4.77 10.21 6.04
N PRO A 128 -3.74 10.84 6.63
CA PRO A 128 -3.44 12.25 6.36
C PRO A 128 -3.18 12.47 4.85
N VAL A 129 -3.69 13.57 4.29
CA VAL A 129 -3.56 13.91 2.85
C VAL A 129 -2.08 14.09 2.47
N ASP A 130 -1.30 14.57 3.42
CA ASP A 130 0.15 14.77 3.42
C ASP A 130 0.92 13.56 3.98
N PHE A 131 0.37 12.35 3.87
CA PHE A 131 1.11 11.15 4.27
C PHE A 131 2.47 11.06 3.55
N VAL A 132 3.55 11.28 4.30
CA VAL A 132 4.93 11.11 3.86
C VAL A 132 5.47 9.81 4.48
N PRO A 133 5.96 8.86 3.68
CA PRO A 133 6.67 7.67 4.17
C PRO A 133 7.78 8.06 5.14
N TYR A 134 7.96 7.31 6.23
CA TYR A 134 8.92 7.64 7.29
C TYR A 134 10.33 8.00 6.77
N ARG A 135 10.87 7.25 5.79
CA ARG A 135 12.19 7.55 5.19
C ARG A 135 12.25 8.85 4.39
N GLN A 136 11.14 9.30 3.82
CA GLN A 136 11.08 10.62 3.18
C GLN A 136 10.90 11.73 4.21
N LYS A 137 10.27 11.43 5.36
CA LYS A 137 10.08 12.38 6.46
C LYS A 137 11.41 12.76 7.14
N GLU A 138 12.30 11.80 7.35
CA GLU A 138 13.64 12.08 7.90
C GLU A 138 14.47 12.98 6.97
N ILE A 139 14.44 12.72 5.66
CA ILE A 139 15.13 13.56 4.66
C ILE A 139 14.50 14.96 4.61
N ALA A 140 13.17 15.06 4.64
CA ALA A 140 12.48 16.35 4.65
C ALA A 140 12.81 17.16 5.92
N LEU A 141 12.80 16.53 7.10
CA LEU A 141 13.16 17.18 8.36
C LEU A 141 14.64 17.57 8.40
N ALA A 142 15.55 16.73 7.90
CA ALA A 142 16.98 17.05 7.80
C ALA A 142 17.20 18.25 6.86
N SER A 143 16.58 18.23 5.67
CA SER A 143 16.66 19.37 4.75
C SER A 143 16.07 20.65 5.33
N GLN A 144 14.99 20.55 6.11
CA GLN A 144 14.38 21.70 6.78
C GLN A 144 15.23 22.20 7.95
N ALA A 145 15.92 21.31 8.67
CA ALA A 145 16.87 21.67 9.70
C ALA A 145 18.08 22.40 9.10
N ASP A 146 18.61 21.92 7.98
CA ASP A 146 19.70 22.60 7.24
C ASP A 146 19.28 24.01 6.80
N PHE A 147 18.02 24.19 6.36
CA PHE A 147 17.48 25.53 6.05
C PHE A 147 17.24 26.43 7.26
N MET A 148 17.05 25.87 8.46
CA MET A 148 16.85 26.66 9.69
C MET A 148 18.16 27.01 10.40
N ASP A 149 19.21 26.19 10.25
CA ASP A 149 20.55 26.50 10.77
C ASP A 149 21.25 27.64 10.00
N ASP A 150 20.76 28.00 8.81
CA ASP A 150 21.18 29.21 8.08
C ASP A 150 20.59 30.52 8.65
N SER A 151 19.94 30.48 9.83
CA SER A 151 19.59 31.68 10.56
C SER A 151 20.88 32.39 11.03
N PRO A 152 21.19 33.62 10.57
CA PRO A 152 22.42 34.30 10.97
C PRO A 152 22.45 34.45 12.51
N PRO A 153 23.61 34.20 13.16
CA PRO A 153 23.70 34.24 14.61
C PRO A 153 23.21 35.59 15.16
N PRO A 154 22.57 35.62 16.33
CA PRO A 154 22.00 36.82 16.91
C PRO A 154 23.11 37.73 17.43
N SER A 155 23.81 38.42 16.53
CA SER A 155 24.73 39.51 16.85
C SER A 155 24.72 40.65 15.83
N GLN A 156 23.81 40.62 14.85
CA GLN A 156 23.54 41.77 13.97
C GLN A 156 22.12 42.31 14.15
N GLN A 157 21.68 42.45 15.41
CA GLN A 157 20.68 43.46 15.74
C GLN A 157 21.41 44.81 15.82
N ASN A 158 21.66 45.39 14.65
CA ASN A 158 22.22 46.72 14.55
C ASN A 158 21.16 47.69 15.10
N SER A 159 21.37 48.17 16.32
CA SER A 159 20.61 49.23 16.95
C SER A 159 20.88 50.54 16.20
N THR A 160 20.14 50.76 15.11
CA THR A 160 19.93 52.10 14.58
C THR A 160 18.92 52.79 15.49
N PHE A 161 19.40 53.46 16.54
CA PHE A 161 18.62 54.48 17.23
C PHE A 161 19.08 55.83 16.68
N THR A 162 18.29 56.35 15.74
CA THR A 162 18.39 57.71 15.21
C THR A 162 17.39 58.57 15.96
N ILE A 163 17.85 59.58 16.71
CA ILE A 163 17.45 61.00 16.58
C ILE A 163 18.70 61.82 16.87
#